data_AF-A0A7X7PAU0-F1
#
_entry.id   AF-A0A7X7PAU0-F1
#
_cell.length_a   1.000
_cell.length_b   1.000
_cell.length_c   1.000
_cell.angle_alpha   90.00
_cell.angle_beta   90.00
_cell.angle_gamma   90.00
#
_symmetry.space_group_name_H-M   'P 1'
#
loop_
_entity.id
_entity.type
_entity.pdbx_description
1 polymer ?
#
loop_
_entity_poly.entity_id
_entity_poly.type
_entity_poly.pdbx_seq_one_letter_code
_entity_poly.pdbx_strand_id
1 'polypeptide(L)'
;MPLAGDPQPSATDNQPSSTSSVPGPAMISGITPVSDGYTDSGVPTYDSVREKIEGRYGTALGATELAQGSAAGQSAQDRWDEREKAAKAKLDAIRKAMGAEGPGAQ
;
A
#
# COMPACT_ATOMS: atom_id res chain seq x y z
N MET A 1 -27.90 -24.80 -37.22
CA MET A 1 -27.05 -23.92 -36.38
C MET A 1 -27.43 -24.14 -34.92
N PRO A 2 -26.46 -24.52 -34.07
CA PRO A 2 -26.41 -23.96 -32.73
C PRO A 2 -25.08 -23.26 -32.44
N LEU A 3 -25.24 -22.22 -31.63
CA LEU A 3 -24.34 -21.16 -31.20
C LEU A 3 -23.09 -21.68 -30.47
N ALA A 4 -21.92 -21.15 -30.82
CA ALA A 4 -20.68 -21.32 -30.06
C ALA A 4 -20.88 -20.77 -28.65
N GLY A 5 -20.76 -21.64 -27.64
CA GLY A 5 -20.68 -21.22 -26.24
C GLY A 5 -19.28 -20.72 -25.95
N ASP A 6 -19.18 -19.50 -25.40
CA ASP A 6 -17.95 -18.95 -24.85
C ASP A 6 -17.34 -19.89 -23.79
N PRO A 7 -16.01 -20.02 -23.69
CA PRO A 7 -15.39 -20.79 -22.62
C PRO A 7 -15.63 -20.10 -21.27
N GLN A 8 -16.29 -20.81 -20.35
CA GLN A 8 -16.41 -20.43 -18.94
C GLN A 8 -15.01 -20.33 -18.31
N PRO A 9 -14.71 -19.29 -17.51
CA PRO A 9 -13.47 -19.23 -16.75
C PRO A 9 -13.52 -20.29 -15.63
N SER A 10 -12.59 -21.23 -15.64
CA SER A 10 -12.41 -22.21 -14.57
C SER A 10 -12.16 -21.48 -13.24
N ALA A 11 -13.18 -21.40 -12.41
CA ALA A 11 -13.02 -21.13 -10.99
C ALA A 11 -12.33 -22.35 -10.37
N THR A 12 -11.01 -22.29 -10.25
CA THR A 12 -10.29 -23.25 -9.40
C THR A 12 -10.69 -22.95 -7.97
N ASP A 13 -11.61 -23.77 -7.48
CA ASP A 13 -11.98 -23.99 -6.11
C ASP A 13 -10.72 -24.12 -5.24
N ASN A 14 -10.39 -23.06 -4.51
CA ASN A 14 -9.31 -23.06 -3.53
C ASN A 14 -9.88 -23.61 -2.22
N GLN A 15 -10.15 -24.91 -2.19
CA GLN A 15 -10.46 -25.63 -0.96
C GLN A 15 -9.15 -25.84 -0.17
N PRO A 16 -9.00 -25.23 1.02
CA PRO A 16 -7.93 -25.63 1.92
C PRO A 16 -8.29 -27.00 2.49
N SER A 17 -7.76 -28.06 1.88
CA SER A 17 -7.81 -29.41 2.43
C SER A 17 -7.28 -29.39 3.86
N SER A 18 -8.18 -29.58 4.82
CA SER A 18 -7.85 -29.73 6.22
C SER A 18 -7.15 -31.08 6.43
N THR A 19 -5.82 -31.11 6.40
CA THR A 19 -5.06 -32.26 6.88
C THR A 19 -4.87 -32.15 8.39
N SER A 20 -5.89 -32.60 9.12
CA SER A 20 -5.74 -32.92 10.53
C SER A 20 -4.80 -34.13 10.66
N SER A 21 -3.54 -33.89 10.97
CA SER A 21 -2.64 -34.93 11.49
C SER A 21 -1.91 -34.36 12.69
N VAL A 22 -2.27 -34.85 13.87
CA VAL A 22 -1.63 -34.50 15.15
C VAL A 22 -0.58 -35.57 15.46
N PRO A 23 0.72 -35.24 15.54
CA PRO A 23 1.70 -36.10 16.20
C PRO A 23 1.96 -35.59 17.63
N GLY A 24 2.11 -36.53 18.57
CA GLY A 24 2.22 -36.29 20.02
C GLY A 24 3.49 -35.57 20.51
N PRO A 25 3.62 -35.34 21.83
CA PRO A 25 4.61 -34.44 22.39
C PRO A 25 5.95 -35.13 22.70
N ALA A 26 6.98 -34.73 21.96
CA ALA A 26 8.40 -34.58 22.36
C ALA A 26 9.19 -34.37 21.04
N MET A 27 9.96 -33.31 20.82
CA MET A 27 11.20 -32.99 21.51
C MET A 27 11.47 -31.49 21.46
N ILE A 28 12.01 -30.94 22.53
CA ILE A 28 12.65 -29.62 22.55
C ILE A 28 14.03 -29.79 21.87
N SER A 29 14.05 -29.95 20.55
CA SER A 29 15.26 -29.92 19.74
C SER A 29 15.19 -28.62 18.94
N GLY A 30 15.72 -27.53 19.48
CA GLY A 30 17.15 -27.34 19.55
C GLY A 30 17.51 -26.53 18.32
N ILE A 31 17.63 -25.21 18.53
CA ILE A 31 18.15 -24.18 17.62
C ILE A 31 18.67 -24.77 16.29
N THR A 32 17.79 -24.91 15.29
CA THR A 32 18.23 -25.18 13.93
C THR A 32 19.03 -23.96 13.48
N PRO A 33 20.30 -24.12 13.05
CA PRO A 33 21.08 -23.00 12.55
C PRO A 33 20.33 -22.38 11.38
N VAL A 34 19.95 -21.11 11.53
CA VAL A 34 19.45 -20.15 10.52
C VAL A 34 19.33 -20.72 9.09
N SER A 35 18.36 -21.59 8.85
CA SER A 35 18.07 -22.10 7.52
C SER A 35 17.28 -21.03 6.77
N ASP A 36 17.94 -19.95 6.33
CA ASP A 36 17.42 -18.89 5.44
C ASP A 36 16.05 -18.27 5.81
N GLY A 37 15.57 -18.48 7.04
CA GLY A 37 14.22 -18.11 7.50
C GLY A 37 13.09 -19.05 7.07
N TYR A 38 13.39 -20.25 6.55
CA TYR A 38 12.42 -21.26 6.13
C TYR A 38 12.71 -22.65 6.74
N THR A 39 11.65 -23.44 6.91
CA THR A 39 11.72 -24.87 7.25
C THR A 39 12.11 -25.70 6.03
N ASP A 40 12.52 -26.96 6.24
CA ASP A 40 12.85 -27.91 5.15
C ASP A 40 11.68 -28.16 4.18
N SER A 41 10.43 -27.95 4.62
CA SER A 41 9.23 -28.02 3.78
C SER A 41 8.95 -26.70 3.03
N GLY A 42 9.81 -25.70 3.15
CA GLY A 42 9.67 -24.40 2.48
C GLY A 42 8.71 -23.43 3.15
N VAL A 43 8.22 -23.72 4.37
CA VAL A 43 7.35 -22.81 5.13
C VAL A 43 8.21 -21.81 5.91
N PRO A 44 7.94 -20.49 5.88
CA PRO A 44 8.65 -19.51 6.70
C PRO A 44 8.59 -19.84 8.19
N THR A 45 9.69 -19.67 8.90
CA THR A 45 9.71 -19.79 10.36
C THR A 45 9.01 -18.59 11.02
N TYR A 46 8.57 -18.77 12.26
CA TYR A 46 7.93 -17.67 13.00
C TYR A 46 8.88 -16.47 13.20
N ASP A 47 10.15 -16.74 13.50
CA ASP A 47 11.16 -15.70 13.70
C ASP A 47 11.44 -14.91 12.42
N SER A 48 11.47 -15.56 11.25
CA SER A 48 11.71 -14.86 9.98
C SER A 48 10.53 -13.96 9.57
N VAL A 49 9.30 -14.40 9.85
CA VAL A 49 8.10 -13.56 9.65
C VAL A 49 8.11 -12.38 10.60
N ARG A 50 8.47 -12.59 11.88
CA ARG A 50 8.59 -11.50 12.87
C ARG A 50 9.63 -10.47 12.44
N GLU A 51 10.85 -10.90 12.14
CA GLU A 51 11.94 -10.03 11.70
C GLU A 51 11.54 -9.23 10.46
N LYS A 52 10.87 -9.87 9.49
CA LYS A 52 10.37 -9.21 8.28
C LYS A 52 9.28 -8.16 8.57
N ILE A 53 8.39 -8.43 9.52
CA ILE A 53 7.35 -7.48 9.95
C ILE A 53 8.01 -6.28 10.63
N GLU A 54 8.93 -6.50 11.56
CA GLU A 54 9.65 -5.45 12.27
C GLU A 54 10.45 -4.58 11.30
N GLY A 55 11.17 -5.19 10.35
CA GLY A 55 11.92 -4.47 9.31
C GLY A 55 11.02 -3.65 8.39
N ARG A 56 9.88 -4.20 7.94
CA ARG A 56 8.90 -3.46 7.12
C ARG A 56 8.26 -2.33 7.89
N TYR A 57 7.93 -2.54 9.16
CA TYR A 57 7.31 -1.54 10.01
C TYR A 57 8.28 -0.38 10.29
N GLY A 58 9.53 -0.67 10.67
CA GLY A 58 10.56 0.35 10.86
C GLY A 58 10.84 1.15 9.59
N THR A 59 10.90 0.46 8.43
CA THR A 59 11.06 1.14 7.13
C THR A 59 9.86 2.02 6.80
N ALA A 60 8.64 1.53 6.99
CA ALA A 60 7.43 2.28 6.68
C ALA A 60 7.32 3.57 7.51
N LEU A 61 7.71 3.52 8.79
CA LEU A 61 7.74 4.70 9.65
C LEU A 61 8.64 5.81 9.08
N GLY A 62 9.85 5.49 8.63
CA GLY A 62 10.80 6.49 8.10
C GLY A 62 10.68 6.79 6.60
N ALA A 63 10.02 5.92 5.83
CA ALA A 63 9.97 6.05 4.37
C ALA A 63 9.20 7.29 3.90
N THR A 64 8.19 7.74 4.66
CA THR A 64 7.39 8.91 4.29
C THR A 64 8.19 10.20 4.37
N GLU A 65 8.97 10.39 5.43
CA GLU A 65 9.87 11.53 5.60
C GLU A 65 10.96 11.54 4.52
N LEU A 66 11.53 10.37 4.23
CA LEU A 66 12.54 10.22 3.19
C LEU A 66 11.97 10.50 1.79
N ALA A 67 10.76 10.03 1.51
CA ALA A 67 10.07 10.27 0.25
C ALA A 67 9.72 11.75 0.06
N GLN A 68 9.28 12.44 1.12
CA GLN A 68 9.01 13.89 1.10
C GLN A 68 10.30 14.71 0.88
N GLY A 69 11.40 14.32 1.52
CA GLY A 69 12.71 14.97 1.34
C GLY A 69 13.40 14.68 0.01
N SER A 70 12.92 13.70 -0.76
CA SER A 70 13.48 13.33 -2.06
C SER A 70 13.25 14.41 -3.13
N ALA A 71 14.09 14.44 -4.17
CA ALA A 71 13.91 15.37 -5.30
C ALA A 71 12.54 15.19 -6.00
N ALA A 72 12.05 13.96 -6.08
CA ALA A 72 10.72 13.68 -6.62
C ALA A 72 9.62 14.23 -5.70
N GLY A 73 9.77 14.08 -4.37
CA GLY A 73 8.86 14.64 -3.36
C GLY A 73 8.79 16.17 -3.43
N GLN A 74 9.94 16.83 -3.50
CA GLN A 74 10.04 18.29 -3.67
C GLN A 74 9.33 18.76 -4.95
N SER A 75 9.60 18.11 -6.09
CA SER A 75 8.96 18.47 -7.36
C SER A 75 7.44 18.26 -7.37
N ALA A 76 6.95 17.28 -6.60
CA ALA A 76 5.51 17.08 -6.44
C ALA A 76 4.92 18.21 -5.61
N GLN A 77 5.55 18.59 -4.50
CA GLN A 77 5.13 19.69 -3.63
C GLN A 77 5.07 21.01 -4.41
N ASP A 78 6.10 21.34 -5.18
CA ASP A 78 6.14 22.57 -6.00
C ASP A 78 4.92 22.67 -6.94
N ARG A 79 4.54 21.55 -7.57
CA ARG A 79 3.35 21.48 -8.44
C ARG A 79 2.05 21.64 -7.68
N TRP A 80 1.98 21.19 -6.43
CA TRP A 80 0.81 21.41 -5.57
C TRP A 80 0.71 22.89 -5.19
N ASP A 81 1.83 23.49 -4.77
CA ASP A 81 1.91 24.90 -4.37
C ASP A 81 1.56 25.84 -5.54
N GLU A 82 2.05 25.54 -6.75
CA GLU A 82 1.71 26.31 -7.95
C GLU A 82 0.21 26.24 -8.27
N ARG A 83 -0.39 25.05 -8.17
CA ARG A 83 -1.84 24.89 -8.35
C ARG A 83 -2.63 25.65 -7.30
N GLU A 84 -2.20 25.61 -6.04
CA GLU A 84 -2.87 26.33 -4.96
C GLU A 84 -2.79 27.84 -5.15
N LYS A 85 -1.61 28.35 -5.53
CA LYS A 85 -1.40 29.77 -5.85
C LYS A 85 -2.28 30.22 -7.02
N ALA A 86 -2.35 29.42 -8.09
CA ALA A 86 -3.19 29.71 -9.24
C ALA A 86 -4.70 29.69 -8.87
N ALA A 87 -5.12 28.72 -8.06
CA ALA A 87 -6.49 28.64 -7.56
C ALA A 87 -6.84 29.87 -6.70
N LYS A 88 -5.96 30.27 -5.78
CA LYS A 88 -6.13 31.46 -4.94
C LYS A 88 -6.23 32.74 -5.78
N ALA A 89 -5.32 32.92 -6.73
CA ALA A 89 -5.35 34.08 -7.62
C ALA A 89 -6.65 34.16 -8.43
N LYS A 90 -7.17 33.01 -8.88
CA LYS A 90 -8.46 32.94 -9.58
C LYS A 90 -9.64 33.30 -8.67
N LEU A 91 -9.65 32.82 -7.42
CA LEU A 91 -10.69 33.18 -6.45
C LEU A 91 -10.67 34.67 -6.12
N ASP A 92 -9.49 35.26 -5.99
CA ASP A 92 -9.34 36.70 -5.75
C ASP A 92 -9.83 37.53 -6.94
N ALA A 93 -9.56 37.09 -8.17
CA ALA A 93 -10.10 37.70 -9.38
C ALA A 93 -11.63 37.65 -9.42
N ILE A 94 -12.24 36.50 -9.09
CA ILE A 94 -13.70 36.35 -9.00
C ILE A 94 -14.28 37.29 -7.94
N ARG A 95 -13.68 37.35 -6.74
CA ARG A 95 -14.13 38.25 -5.67
C ARG A 95 -14.10 39.71 -6.11
N LYS A 96 -13.04 40.11 -6.81
CA LYS A 96 -12.92 41.46 -7.37
C LYS A 96 -13.97 41.73 -8.44
N ALA A 97 -14.20 40.79 -9.35
CA ALA A 97 -15.23 40.92 -10.38
C ALA A 97 -16.63 41.07 -9.77
N MET A 98 -16.96 40.23 -8.78
CA MET A 98 -18.25 40.34 -8.06
C MET A 98 -18.41 41.64 -7.28
N GLY A 99 -17.34 42.16 -6.67
CA GLY A 99 -17.36 43.45 -5.97
C GLY A 99 -17.33 44.67 -6.89
N ALA A 100 -16.82 44.53 -8.12
CA ALA A 100 -16.83 45.58 -9.14
C ALA A 100 -18.15 45.61 -9.95
N GLU A 101 -18.87 44.48 -9.99
CA GLU A 101 -20.09 44.28 -10.78
C GLU A 101 -21.36 44.14 -9.92
N GLY A 102 -21.36 44.72 -8.71
CA GLY A 102 -22.53 44.79 -7.82
C GLY A 102 -22.57 46.12 -7.03
N PRO A 103 -23.78 46.65 -6.77
CA PRO A 103 -24.34 47.85 -7.37
C PRO A 103 -23.82 49.15 -6.75
N GLY A 104 -23.99 50.25 -7.49
CA GLY A 104 -24.02 51.57 -6.86
C GLY A 104 -24.95 51.56 -5.64
N ALA A 105 -24.37 51.79 -4.48
CA ALA A 105 -25.09 52.36 -3.35
C ALA A 105 -25.28 53.85 -3.68
N GLN A 106 -26.50 54.15 -4.12
CA GLN A 106 -27.16 55.42 -3.83
C GLN A 106 -27.54 55.45 -2.35
#